data_AF-A0A3D6EYB5-F1
#
_entry.id   AF-A0A3D6EYB5-F1
#
_cell.length_a   1.000
_cell.length_b   1.000
_cell.length_c   1.000
_cell.angle_alpha   90.00
_cell.angle_beta   90.00
_cell.angle_gamma   90.00
#
_symmetry.space_group_name_H-M   'P 1'
#
loop_
_entity.id
_entity.type
_entity.pdbx_description
1 polymer ?
#
loop_
_entity_poly.entity_id
_entity_poly.type
_entity_poly.pdbx_seq_one_letter_code
_entity_poly.pdbx_strand_id
1 'polypeptide(L)'
;MKRYIQHFLAAVTLVVLAGCSQDFLEYVPEDQATVASWYRDASEIRRATASLYGRVWWSVNDQFSWLAGDVMAGDMHHNWDAEGQFFYMSFNESNQYLNQGWQGMYDIISFANLIIDDMPTIARGYGVSDAVINAGLGEARFMRGIAYFLLVEYWG
;
A
#
# COMPACT_ATOMS: atom_id res chain seq x y z
N MET A 1 45.27 -50.52 -0.40
CA MET A 1 44.81 -49.51 0.58
C MET A 1 44.58 -48.13 -0.04
N LYS A 2 45.57 -47.50 -0.72
CA LYS A 2 45.39 -46.16 -1.34
C LYS A 2 44.23 -46.05 -2.36
N ARG A 3 43.99 -47.07 -3.19
CA ARG A 3 42.89 -47.08 -4.18
C ARG A 3 41.49 -47.06 -3.53
N TYR A 4 41.30 -47.81 -2.44
CA TYR A 4 40.02 -47.83 -1.72
C TYR A 4 39.73 -46.49 -1.03
N ILE A 5 40.77 -45.82 -0.54
CA ILE A 5 40.67 -44.47 0.04
C ILE A 5 40.28 -43.44 -1.03
N GLN A 6 40.81 -43.55 -2.26
CA GLN A 6 40.44 -42.66 -3.37
C GLN A 6 38.98 -42.86 -3.82
N HIS A 7 38.50 -44.10 -3.89
CA HIS A 7 37.09 -44.38 -4.20
C HIS A 7 36.15 -43.91 -3.08
N PHE A 8 36.56 -44.04 -1.82
CA PHE A 8 35.81 -43.53 -0.68
C PHE A 8 35.74 -42.00 -0.68
N LEU A 9 36.84 -41.30 -0.96
CA LEU A 9 36.86 -39.84 -1.09
C LEU A 9 35.96 -39.37 -2.24
N ALA A 10 36.00 -40.05 -3.39
CA ALA A 10 35.16 -39.70 -4.55
C ALA A 10 33.68 -39.89 -4.24
N ALA A 11 33.30 -40.96 -3.53
CA ALA A 11 31.93 -41.20 -3.10
C ALA A 11 31.42 -40.14 -2.11
N VAL A 12 32.26 -39.76 -1.12
CA VAL A 12 31.92 -38.70 -0.17
C VAL A 12 31.74 -37.35 -0.87
N THR A 13 32.57 -37.04 -1.86
CA THR A 13 32.47 -35.78 -2.62
C THR A 13 31.18 -35.72 -3.45
N LEU A 14 30.75 -36.84 -4.02
CA LEU A 14 29.47 -36.96 -4.74
C LEU A 14 28.24 -36.79 -3.83
N VAL A 15 28.31 -37.28 -2.59
CA VAL A 15 27.22 -37.11 -1.61
C VAL A 15 27.10 -35.66 -1.14
N VAL A 16 28.23 -34.95 -0.97
CA VAL A 16 28.22 -33.53 -0.58
C VAL A 16 27.65 -32.63 -1.69
N LEU A 17 27.89 -32.97 -2.96
CA LEU A 17 27.35 -32.21 -4.10
C LEU A 17 25.85 -32.46 -4.36
N ALA A 18 25.29 -33.57 -3.86
CA ALA A 18 23.86 -33.88 -3.98
C ALA A 18 22.99 -33.22 -2.89
N GLY A 19 23.59 -32.55 -1.89
CA GLY A 19 22.88 -31.94 -0.76
C GLY A 19 22.32 -30.54 -1.01
N CYS A 20 22.67 -29.88 -2.13
CA CYS A 20 22.06 -28.60 -2.50
C CYS A 20 20.69 -28.85 -3.15
N SER A 21 19.63 -29.01 -2.34
CA SER A 21 18.26 -28.99 -2.85
C SER A 21 17.86 -27.56 -3.24
N GLN A 22 17.15 -27.41 -4.35
CA GLN A 22 16.61 -26.11 -4.76
C GLN A 22 15.60 -25.55 -3.76
N ASP A 23 14.94 -26.42 -2.98
CA ASP A 23 14.02 -26.06 -1.91
C ASP A 23 14.66 -25.22 -0.78
N PHE A 24 15.99 -25.24 -0.61
CA PHE A 24 16.68 -24.33 0.31
C PHE A 24 16.75 -22.88 -0.21
N LEU A 25 16.75 -22.70 -1.54
CA LEU A 25 16.82 -21.39 -2.19
C LEU A 25 15.43 -20.76 -2.39
N GLU A 26 14.37 -21.57 -2.47
CA GLU A 26 12.98 -21.11 -2.56
C GLU A 26 12.30 -21.11 -1.18
N TYR A 27 12.63 -20.11 -0.37
CA TYR A 27 11.93 -19.85 0.90
C TYR A 27 10.78 -18.87 0.67
N VAL A 28 9.54 -19.37 0.74
CA VAL A 28 8.36 -18.50 0.81
C VAL A 28 8.14 -18.13 2.28
N PRO A 29 8.12 -16.84 2.65
CA PRO A 29 7.85 -16.44 4.03
C PRO A 29 6.44 -16.87 4.44
N GLU A 30 6.32 -17.69 5.49
CA GLU A 30 5.03 -18.20 6.00
C GLU A 30 4.25 -17.12 6.79
N ASP A 31 4.98 -16.14 7.29
CA ASP A 31 4.56 -15.06 8.18
C ASP A 31 4.28 -13.74 7.44
N GLN A 32 4.47 -13.70 6.11
CA GLN A 32 4.15 -12.55 5.27
C GLN A 32 3.30 -12.94 4.07
N ALA A 33 2.20 -12.23 3.89
CA ALA A 33 1.40 -12.35 2.67
C ALA A 33 2.22 -11.86 1.47
N THR A 34 2.48 -12.73 0.51
CA THR A 34 3.03 -12.32 -0.80
C THR A 34 1.89 -11.77 -1.67
N VAL A 35 2.20 -10.83 -2.57
CA VAL A 35 1.21 -10.27 -3.52
C VAL A 35 0.53 -11.39 -4.32
N ALA A 36 1.30 -12.40 -4.73
CA ALA A 36 0.80 -13.54 -5.51
C ALA A 36 -0.15 -14.47 -4.73
N SER A 37 -0.15 -14.44 -3.39
CA SER A 37 -0.93 -15.36 -2.54
C SER A 37 -2.18 -14.74 -1.92
N TRP A 38 -2.55 -13.52 -2.30
CA TRP A 38 -3.70 -12.79 -1.75
C TRP A 38 -4.89 -12.78 -2.72
N TYR A 39 -6.04 -12.25 -2.31
CA TYR A 39 -7.26 -12.12 -3.14
C TYR A 39 -7.94 -13.45 -3.55
N ARG A 40 -7.82 -14.49 -2.73
CA ARG A 40 -8.33 -15.84 -3.02
C ARG A 40 -9.84 -15.97 -2.90
N ASP A 41 -10.45 -15.13 -2.08
CA ASP A 41 -11.90 -15.15 -1.83
C ASP A 41 -12.45 -13.74 -1.56
N ALA A 42 -13.78 -13.65 -1.43
CA ALA A 42 -14.47 -12.40 -1.17
C ALA A 42 -14.08 -11.75 0.17
N SER A 43 -13.70 -12.55 1.17
CA SER A 43 -13.27 -12.03 2.47
C SER A 43 -11.90 -11.36 2.37
N GLU A 44 -10.98 -11.90 1.58
CA GLU A 44 -9.67 -11.32 1.32
C GLU A 44 -9.75 -10.04 0.51
N ILE A 45 -10.62 -10.00 -0.50
CA ILE A 45 -10.89 -8.77 -1.25
C ILE A 45 -11.44 -7.70 -0.30
N ARG A 46 -12.41 -8.04 0.56
CA ARG A 46 -12.97 -7.10 1.53
C ARG A 46 -11.92 -6.62 2.56
N ARG A 47 -11.00 -7.49 2.99
CA ARG A 47 -9.88 -7.09 3.86
C ARG A 47 -8.93 -6.14 3.15
N ALA A 48 -8.66 -6.37 1.86
CA ALA A 48 -7.84 -5.47 1.07
C ALA A 48 -8.51 -4.09 0.93
N THR A 49 -9.78 -4.03 0.55
CA THR A 49 -10.49 -2.74 0.40
C THR A 49 -10.69 -2.02 1.72
N ALA A 50 -10.86 -2.74 2.84
CA ALA A 50 -10.94 -2.15 4.17
C ALA A 50 -9.73 -1.26 4.53
N SER A 51 -8.54 -1.53 3.96
CA SER A 51 -7.35 -0.68 4.16
C SER A 51 -7.57 0.76 3.67
N LEU A 52 -8.41 0.96 2.66
CA LEU A 52 -8.73 2.26 2.08
C LEU A 52 -9.60 3.15 2.99
N TYR A 53 -10.22 2.57 4.02
CA TYR A 53 -11.12 3.26 4.93
C TYR A 53 -10.45 3.65 6.26
N GLY A 54 -9.13 3.47 6.37
CA GLY A 54 -8.41 3.62 7.64
C GLY A 54 -7.23 4.58 7.53
N ARG A 55 -6.05 4.05 7.87
CA ARG A 55 -4.82 4.84 8.11
C ARG A 55 -4.38 5.69 6.92
N VAL A 56 -4.75 5.31 5.70
CA VAL A 56 -4.37 6.02 4.47
C VAL A 56 -4.87 7.47 4.46
N TRP A 57 -5.98 7.78 5.14
CA TRP A 57 -6.53 9.12 5.22
C TRP A 57 -5.96 9.99 6.35
N TRP A 58 -5.13 9.42 7.23
CA TRP A 58 -4.68 10.13 8.43
C TRP A 58 -3.97 11.44 8.12
N SER A 59 -2.99 11.45 7.21
CA SER A 59 -2.20 12.65 6.92
C SER A 59 -3.06 13.81 6.38
N VAL A 60 -4.20 13.48 5.75
CA VAL A 60 -5.20 14.46 5.29
C VAL A 60 -6.11 14.89 6.44
N ASN A 61 -6.64 13.93 7.20
CA ASN A 61 -7.67 14.16 8.21
C ASN A 61 -7.15 14.73 9.53
N ASP A 62 -5.87 14.50 9.85
CA ASP A 62 -5.27 14.92 11.12
C ASP A 62 -5.24 16.45 11.22
N GLN A 63 -4.68 17.13 10.21
CA GLN A 63 -4.50 18.59 10.26
C GLN A 63 -4.91 19.30 8.97
N PHE A 64 -4.50 18.80 7.81
CA PHE A 64 -4.72 19.51 6.55
C PHE A 64 -6.20 19.82 6.26
N SER A 65 -7.11 18.87 6.50
CA SER A 65 -8.53 19.01 6.15
C SER A 65 -9.24 20.20 6.82
N TRP A 66 -9.11 20.37 8.14
CA TRP A 66 -9.73 21.49 8.86
C TRP A 66 -8.91 22.79 8.73
N LEU A 67 -7.61 22.70 8.44
CA LEU A 67 -6.79 23.87 8.13
C LEU A 67 -7.18 24.50 6.78
N ALA A 68 -7.34 23.67 5.76
CA ALA A 68 -7.69 24.10 4.42
C ALA A 68 -9.18 24.47 4.27
N GLY A 69 -10.05 23.90 5.10
CA GLY A 69 -11.48 24.23 5.18
C GLY A 69 -11.76 25.37 6.18
N ASP A 70 -11.99 24.99 7.42
CA ASP A 70 -12.50 25.83 8.51
C ASP A 70 -11.57 27.03 8.84
N VAL A 71 -10.28 26.77 9.08
CA VAL A 71 -9.32 27.84 9.44
C VAL A 71 -9.13 28.82 8.30
N MET A 72 -9.03 28.36 7.05
CA MET A 72 -8.93 29.24 5.89
C MET A 72 -10.23 30.03 5.64
N ALA A 73 -11.39 29.45 5.95
CA ALA A 73 -12.68 30.14 5.90
C ALA A 73 -12.86 31.16 7.04
N GLY A 74 -12.06 31.05 8.10
CA GLY A 74 -12.02 31.97 9.23
C GLY A 74 -13.05 31.65 10.33
N ASP A 75 -13.59 30.44 10.36
CA ASP A 75 -14.58 30.01 11.36
C ASP A 75 -13.96 29.27 12.57
N MET A 76 -12.65 29.01 12.52
CA MET A 76 -11.90 28.32 13.56
C MET A 76 -10.70 29.13 14.09
N HIS A 77 -10.45 29.02 15.40
CA HIS A 77 -9.28 29.60 16.05
C HIS A 77 -8.05 28.70 15.90
N HIS A 78 -6.89 29.29 15.64
CA HIS A 78 -5.61 28.59 15.52
C HIS A 78 -4.70 28.90 16.72
N ASN A 79 -3.91 27.91 17.17
CA ASN A 79 -3.00 28.10 18.32
C ASN A 79 -1.54 28.24 17.91
N TRP A 80 -1.17 27.77 16.72
CA TRP A 80 0.22 27.72 16.26
C TRP A 80 0.45 28.55 14.98
N ASP A 81 1.67 29.05 14.80
CA ASP A 81 2.02 29.95 13.68
C ASP A 81 1.80 29.30 12.31
N ALA A 82 2.17 28.02 12.15
CA ALA A 82 2.01 27.29 10.89
C ALA A 82 0.53 27.07 10.51
N GLU A 83 -0.37 27.03 11.49
CA GLU A 83 -1.82 26.97 11.27
C GLU A 83 -2.37 28.35 10.92
N GLY A 84 -1.91 29.38 11.65
CA GLY A 84 -2.29 30.77 11.39
C GLY A 84 -1.97 31.23 9.98
N GLN A 85 -0.96 30.63 9.32
CA GLN A 85 -0.70 30.87 7.91
C GLN A 85 -1.89 30.55 7.01
N PHE A 86 -2.72 29.55 7.33
CA PHE A 86 -3.96 29.25 6.60
C PHE A 86 -5.01 30.34 6.81
N PHE A 87 -5.19 30.79 8.05
CA PHE A 87 -6.14 31.86 8.39
C PHE A 87 -5.81 33.19 7.70
N TYR A 88 -4.53 33.55 7.66
CA TYR A 88 -4.07 34.78 7.02
C TYR A 88 -3.74 34.61 5.53
N MET A 89 -3.96 33.42 4.95
CA MET A 89 -3.58 33.08 3.57
C MET A 89 -2.11 33.44 3.24
N SER A 90 -1.21 33.24 4.20
CA SER A 90 0.21 33.60 4.13
C SER A 90 1.15 32.38 4.05
N PHE A 91 0.59 31.18 3.88
CA PHE A 91 1.36 29.95 3.72
C PHE A 91 2.22 29.97 2.45
N ASN A 92 3.33 29.25 2.51
CA ASN A 92 4.24 29.02 1.39
C ASN A 92 4.59 27.53 1.30
N GLU A 93 5.45 27.15 0.35
CA GLU A 93 5.86 25.76 0.10
C GLU A 93 6.49 25.05 1.31
N SER A 94 7.00 25.82 2.28
CA SER A 94 7.61 25.29 3.50
C SER A 94 6.59 24.95 4.59
N ASN A 95 5.30 25.24 4.39
CA ASN A 95 4.28 24.88 5.37
C ASN A 95 4.11 23.35 5.42
N GLN A 96 4.34 22.78 6.60
CA GLN A 96 4.31 21.33 6.80
C GLN A 96 2.93 20.71 6.52
N TYR A 97 1.83 21.43 6.79
CA TYR A 97 0.48 20.88 6.65
C TYR A 97 0.05 20.80 5.20
N LEU A 98 0.50 21.74 4.34
CA LEU A 98 0.33 21.62 2.88
C LEU A 98 1.02 20.36 2.36
N ASN A 99 2.26 20.12 2.78
CA ASN A 99 3.02 18.95 2.36
C ASN A 99 2.36 17.64 2.84
N GLN A 100 1.85 17.61 4.08
CA GLN A 100 1.12 16.45 4.62
C GLN A 100 -0.18 16.18 3.87
N GLY A 101 -0.96 17.22 3.55
CA GLY A 101 -2.18 17.10 2.76
C GLY A 101 -1.91 16.53 1.38
N TRP A 102 -0.93 17.11 0.67
CA TRP A 102 -0.51 16.63 -0.65
C TRP A 102 -0.06 15.17 -0.60
N GLN A 103 0.90 14.84 0.27
CA GLN A 103 1.41 13.47 0.41
C GLN A 103 0.30 12.49 0.78
N GLY A 104 -0.58 12.85 1.71
CA GLY A 104 -1.70 12.02 2.13
C GLY A 104 -2.65 11.66 0.98
N MET A 105 -2.98 12.62 0.11
CA MET A 105 -3.79 12.33 -1.08
C MET A 105 -3.10 11.34 -2.03
N TYR A 106 -1.79 11.49 -2.24
CA TYR A 106 -1.02 10.56 -3.06
C TYR A 106 -0.85 9.18 -2.43
N ASP A 107 -0.80 9.09 -1.10
CA ASP A 107 -0.81 7.82 -0.38
C ASP A 107 -2.14 7.07 -0.65
N ILE A 108 -3.27 7.75 -0.56
CA ILE A 108 -4.60 7.17 -0.86
C ILE A 108 -4.65 6.67 -2.31
N ILE A 109 -4.16 7.48 -3.27
CA ILE A 109 -4.10 7.10 -4.69
C ILE A 109 -3.22 5.86 -4.87
N SER A 110 -2.06 5.81 -4.22
CA SER A 110 -1.13 4.68 -4.29
C SER A 110 -1.79 3.38 -3.81
N PHE A 111 -2.41 3.39 -2.63
CA PHE A 111 -3.11 2.22 -2.09
C PHE A 111 -4.29 1.78 -2.97
N ALA A 112 -5.04 2.73 -3.52
CA ALA A 112 -6.12 2.40 -4.45
C ALA A 112 -5.58 1.77 -5.75
N ASN A 113 -4.45 2.26 -6.28
CA ASN A 113 -3.83 1.70 -7.47
C ASN A 113 -3.36 0.26 -7.25
N LEU A 114 -2.75 -0.05 -6.10
CA LEU A 114 -2.37 -1.44 -5.77
C LEU A 114 -3.55 -2.41 -5.88
N ILE A 115 -4.72 -2.02 -5.37
CA ILE A 115 -5.92 -2.86 -5.48
C ILE A 115 -6.42 -2.90 -6.93
N ILE A 116 -6.40 -1.78 -7.66
CA ILE A 116 -6.92 -1.72 -9.03
C ILE A 116 -6.08 -2.55 -10.01
N ASP A 117 -4.76 -2.55 -9.81
CA ASP A 117 -3.81 -3.15 -10.74
C ASP A 117 -3.60 -4.64 -10.45
N ASP A 118 -3.47 -5.03 -9.18
CA ASP A 118 -3.12 -6.40 -8.79
C ASP A 118 -4.35 -7.31 -8.61
N MET A 119 -5.35 -6.84 -7.85
CA MET A 119 -6.47 -7.68 -7.38
C MET A 119 -7.25 -8.37 -8.51
N PRO A 120 -7.61 -7.72 -9.62
CA PRO A 120 -8.48 -8.33 -10.62
C PRO A 120 -7.85 -9.53 -11.33
N THR A 121 -6.54 -9.50 -11.57
CA THR A 121 -5.84 -10.59 -12.25
C THR A 121 -5.66 -11.78 -11.31
N ILE A 122 -5.24 -11.52 -10.07
CA ILE A 122 -4.99 -12.55 -9.07
C ILE A 122 -6.31 -13.23 -8.65
N ALA A 123 -7.35 -12.45 -8.35
CA ALA A 123 -8.65 -12.98 -7.94
C ALA A 123 -9.30 -13.86 -9.03
N ARG A 124 -9.16 -13.49 -10.31
CA ARG A 124 -9.62 -14.34 -11.43
C ARG A 124 -8.84 -15.65 -11.51
N GLY A 125 -7.54 -15.63 -11.23
CA GLY A 125 -6.70 -16.84 -11.14
C GLY A 125 -7.21 -17.83 -10.09
N TYR A 126 -7.80 -17.34 -9.00
CA TYR A 126 -8.43 -18.15 -7.95
C TYR A 126 -9.91 -18.48 -8.21
N GLY A 127 -10.49 -18.06 -9.33
CA GLY A 127 -11.89 -18.33 -9.69
C GLY A 127 -12.92 -17.47 -8.94
N VAL A 128 -12.50 -16.32 -8.40
CA VAL A 128 -13.43 -15.36 -7.78
C VAL A 128 -14.34 -14.75 -8.84
N SER A 129 -15.65 -14.68 -8.55
CA SER A 129 -16.63 -14.11 -9.49
C SER A 129 -16.37 -12.63 -9.80
N ASP A 130 -16.64 -12.22 -11.04
CA ASP A 130 -16.52 -10.81 -11.45
C ASP A 130 -17.40 -9.86 -10.61
N ALA A 131 -18.51 -10.34 -10.04
CA ALA A 131 -19.35 -9.52 -9.16
C ALA A 131 -18.59 -9.04 -7.91
N VAL A 132 -17.84 -9.93 -7.27
CA VAL A 132 -17.01 -9.61 -6.09
C VAL A 132 -15.84 -8.72 -6.48
N ILE A 133 -15.18 -9.02 -7.60
CA ILE A 133 -14.07 -8.21 -8.13
C ILE A 133 -14.53 -6.79 -8.44
N ASN A 134 -15.68 -6.64 -9.11
CA ASN A 134 -16.22 -5.34 -9.48
C ASN A 134 -16.65 -4.52 -8.27
N ALA A 135 -17.15 -5.15 -7.20
CA ALA A 135 -17.44 -4.46 -5.95
C ALA A 135 -16.16 -3.87 -5.34
N GLY A 136 -15.09 -4.67 -5.24
CA GLY A 136 -13.82 -4.19 -4.70
C GLY A 136 -13.15 -3.12 -5.57
N LEU A 137 -13.22 -3.25 -6.90
CA LEU A 137 -12.79 -2.22 -7.84
C LEU A 137 -13.59 -0.93 -7.70
N GLY A 138 -14.90 -1.04 -7.42
CA GLY A 138 -15.77 0.11 -7.17
C GLY A 138 -15.30 0.93 -5.97
N GLU A 139 -15.05 0.27 -4.83
CA GLU A 139 -14.52 0.91 -3.62
C GLU A 139 -13.17 1.60 -3.88
N ALA A 140 -12.23 0.89 -4.53
CA ALA A 140 -10.91 1.44 -4.82
C ALA A 140 -10.96 2.64 -5.78
N ARG A 141 -11.76 2.56 -6.84
CA ARG A 141 -11.93 3.67 -7.78
C ARG A 141 -12.63 4.87 -7.15
N PHE A 142 -13.60 4.63 -6.27
CA PHE A 142 -14.27 5.71 -5.52
C PHE A 142 -13.26 6.45 -4.65
N MET A 143 -12.47 5.74 -3.84
CA MET A 143 -11.47 6.35 -2.97
C MET A 143 -10.41 7.13 -3.75
N ARG A 144 -9.91 6.57 -4.85
CA ARG A 144 -9.00 7.26 -5.76
C ARG A 144 -9.63 8.51 -6.37
N GLY A 145 -10.90 8.42 -6.75
CA GLY A 145 -11.66 9.54 -7.31
C GLY A 145 -11.81 10.70 -6.33
N ILE A 146 -12.11 10.41 -5.06
CA ILE A 146 -12.20 11.44 -4.01
C ILE A 146 -10.84 12.10 -3.78
N ALA A 147 -9.75 11.32 -3.71
CA ALA A 147 -8.42 11.89 -3.56
C ALA A 147 -8.04 12.82 -4.74
N TYR A 148 -8.34 12.43 -5.98
CA TYR A 148 -8.14 13.31 -7.13
C TYR A 148 -9.03 14.55 -7.11
N PHE A 149 -10.29 14.41 -6.72
CA PHE A 149 -11.21 15.54 -6.58
C PHE A 149 -10.66 16.58 -5.60
N LEU A 150 -10.22 16.16 -4.42
CA LEU A 150 -9.65 17.04 -3.41
C LEU A 150 -8.33 17.66 -3.86
N LEU A 151 -7.48 16.92 -4.59
CA LEU A 151 -6.26 17.48 -5.18
C LEU A 151 -6.57 18.63 -6.14
N VAL A 152 -7.55 18.45 -7.04
CA VAL A 152 -7.97 19.49 -7.98
C VAL A 152 -8.62 20.67 -7.24
N GLU A 153 -9.43 20.40 -6.22
CA GLU A 153 -10.09 21.44 -5.42
C GLU A 153 -9.10 22.37 -4.72
N TYR A 154 -8.05 21.80 -4.11
CA TYR A 154 -7.09 22.57 -3.31
C TYR A 154 -5.88 23.08 -4.12
N TRP A 155 -5.43 22.38 -5.17
CA TRP A 155 -4.21 22.73 -5.92
C TRP A 155 -4.42 23.11 -7.38
N GLY A 156 -5.56 22.78 -7.99
CA GLY A 156 -5.86 23.07 -9.40
C GLY A 156 -5.46 21.96 -10.36
#